data_AF-A0A9J9HEV6-F1
#
_entry.id   AF-A0A9J9HEV6-F1
#
_cell.length_a   1.000
_cell.length_b   1.000
_cell.length_c   1.000
_cell.angle_alpha   90.00
_cell.angle_beta   90.00
_cell.angle_gamma   90.00
#
_symmetry.space_group_name_H-M   'P 1'
#
loop_
_entity.id
_entity.type
_entity.pdbx_description
1 polymer ?
#
loop_
_entity_poly.entity_id
_entity_poly.type
_entity_poly.pdbx_seq_one_letter_code
_entity_poly.pdbx_strand_id
1 'polypeptide(L)'
;MLRRIGAVVAGILAWTVVVTILNLGLRHGWPAYAVVEKAMTFSLAMMAARLAISALSSLASGYVAAWIGRDRWSALVAGVLIMLLFLPVHVQIWDRFPIWYHLTFLASLPLLGWLGGRLPRAVTAAAR
;
A
#
# COMPACT_ATOMS: atom_id res chain seq x y z
N MET A 1 20.92 -13.82 1.11
CA MET A 1 20.59 -12.55 0.42
C MET A 1 19.48 -12.73 -0.61
N LEU A 2 19.59 -13.68 -1.55
CA LEU A 2 18.58 -13.89 -2.61
C LEU A 2 17.14 -14.05 -2.09
N ARG A 3 16.93 -14.78 -0.99
CA ARG A 3 15.61 -14.90 -0.34
C ARG A 3 15.01 -13.55 0.07
N ARG A 4 15.82 -12.65 0.65
CA ARG A 4 15.35 -11.32 1.08
C ARG A 4 14.98 -10.45 -0.12
N ILE A 5 15.79 -10.52 -1.19
CA ILE A 5 15.49 -9.84 -2.45
C ILE A 5 14.16 -10.37 -3.02
N GLY A 6 14.01 -11.68 -3.14
CA GLY A 6 12.76 -12.31 -3.61
C GLY A 6 11.56 -11.96 -2.73
N ALA A 7 11.74 -11.88 -1.41
CA ALA A 7 10.70 -11.48 -0.48
C ALA A 7 10.24 -10.03 -0.67
N VAL A 8 11.19 -9.10 -0.85
CA VAL A 8 10.88 -7.69 -1.13
C VAL A 8 10.13 -7.56 -2.46
N VAL A 9 10.62 -8.23 -3.51
CA VAL A 9 9.95 -8.26 -4.83
C VAL A 9 8.53 -8.81 -4.71
N ALA A 10 8.35 -9.92 -4.02
CA ALA A 10 7.02 -10.51 -3.80
C ALA A 10 6.08 -9.58 -3.01
N GLY A 11 6.59 -8.83 -2.03
CA GLY A 11 5.82 -7.80 -1.32
C GLY A 11 5.36 -6.68 -2.24
N ILE A 12 6.23 -6.20 -3.14
CA ILE A 12 5.87 -5.16 -4.12
C ILE A 12 4.83 -5.66 -5.12
N LEU A 13 4.97 -6.91 -5.58
CA LEU A 13 3.98 -7.55 -6.46
C LEU A 13 2.64 -7.72 -5.75
N ALA A 14 2.63 -8.17 -4.50
CA ALA A 14 1.42 -8.28 -3.69
C ALA A 14 0.72 -6.92 -3.53
N TRP A 15 1.48 -5.86 -3.24
CA TRP A 15 0.95 -4.50 -3.20
C TRP A 15 0.25 -4.12 -4.50
N THR A 16 0.93 -4.36 -5.63
CA THR A 16 0.45 -4.03 -6.99
C THR A 16 -0.82 -4.79 -7.35
N VAL A 17 -0.91 -6.07 -7.01
CA VAL A 17 -2.11 -6.88 -7.25
C VAL A 17 -3.28 -6.38 -6.40
N VAL A 18 -3.07 -6.20 -5.09
CA VAL A 18 -4.13 -5.78 -4.17
C VAL A 18 -4.65 -4.39 -4.51
N VAL A 19 -3.78 -3.42 -4.75
CA VAL A 19 -4.19 -2.06 -5.11
C VAL A 19 -4.98 -2.04 -6.43
N THR A 20 -4.61 -2.90 -7.38
CA THR A 20 -5.28 -2.98 -8.68
C THR A 20 -6.69 -3.53 -8.52
N ILE A 21 -6.84 -4.65 -7.82
CA ILE A 21 -8.14 -5.28 -7.55
C ILE A 21 -9.06 -4.32 -6.80
N LEU A 22 -8.56 -3.68 -5.74
CA LEU A 22 -9.37 -2.77 -4.94
C LEU A 22 -9.75 -1.50 -5.71
N ASN A 23 -8.87 -0.95 -6.54
CA ASN A 23 -9.21 0.19 -7.40
C ASN A 23 -10.24 -0.18 -8.46
N LEU A 24 -10.15 -1.38 -9.06
CA LEU A 24 -11.17 -1.87 -10.00
C LEU A 24 -12.52 -1.99 -9.29
N GLY A 25 -12.54 -2.56 -8.09
CA GLY A 25 -13.74 -2.64 -7.25
C GLY A 25 -14.32 -1.26 -6.94
N LEU A 26 -13.49 -0.28 -6.57
CA LEU A 26 -13.93 1.09 -6.29
C LEU A 26 -14.53 1.77 -7.52
N ARG A 27 -13.91 1.63 -8.70
CA ARG A 27 -14.42 2.19 -9.96
C ARG A 27 -15.77 1.60 -10.34
N HIS A 28 -15.92 0.29 -10.19
CA HIS A 28 -17.16 -0.40 -10.55
C HIS A 28 -18.27 -0.15 -9.52
N GLY A 29 -17.92 -0.14 -8.23
CA GLY A 29 -18.87 0.05 -7.13
C GLY A 29 -19.28 1.50 -6.87
N TRP A 30 -18.53 2.48 -7.40
CA TRP A 30 -18.82 3.90 -7.19
C TRP A 30 -18.71 4.70 -8.50
N PRO A 31 -19.78 4.75 -9.32
CA PRO A 31 -19.76 5.44 -10.62
C PRO A 31 -19.35 6.91 -10.53
N ALA A 32 -19.80 7.64 -9.51
CA ALA A 32 -19.41 9.05 -9.31
C ALA A 32 -17.90 9.22 -9.07
N TYR A 33 -17.24 8.24 -8.43
CA TYR A 33 -15.78 8.24 -8.30
C TYR A 33 -15.09 8.04 -9.66
N ALA A 34 -15.59 7.11 -10.48
CA ALA A 34 -15.01 6.81 -11.79
C ALA A 34 -15.04 8.04 -12.72
N VAL A 35 -16.10 8.85 -12.66
CA VAL A 35 -16.23 10.10 -13.44
C VAL A 35 -15.15 11.12 -13.09
N VAL A 36 -14.83 11.27 -11.80
CA VAL A 36 -13.89 12.31 -11.32
C VAL A 36 -12.44 11.84 -11.25
N GLU A 37 -12.18 10.53 -11.40
CA GLU A 37 -10.86 9.95 -11.17
C GLU A 37 -9.77 10.57 -12.04
N LYS A 38 -10.03 10.72 -13.34
CA LYS A 38 -9.04 11.25 -14.30
C LYS A 38 -8.75 12.74 -14.04
N ALA A 39 -9.75 13.50 -13.62
CA ALA A 39 -9.61 14.91 -13.27
C ALA A 39 -9.00 15.12 -11.87
N MET A 40 -8.96 14.06 -11.06
CA MET A 40 -8.52 14.06 -9.67
C MET A 40 -9.30 15.03 -8.77
N THR A 41 -10.56 15.31 -9.11
CA THR A 41 -11.45 16.21 -8.34
C THR A 41 -12.24 15.41 -7.31
N PHE A 42 -11.51 14.80 -6.37
CA PHE A 42 -12.08 13.87 -5.39
C PHE A 42 -12.75 14.60 -4.22
N SER A 43 -13.88 14.07 -3.75
CA SER A 43 -14.43 14.44 -2.45
C SER A 43 -13.60 13.85 -1.30
N LEU A 44 -13.85 14.31 -0.07
CA LEU A 44 -13.19 13.77 1.12
C LEU A 44 -13.37 12.25 1.26
N ALA A 45 -14.59 11.75 1.03
CA ALA A 45 -14.88 10.32 1.11
C ALA A 45 -14.11 9.50 0.07
N MET A 46 -13.92 10.05 -1.14
CA MET A 46 -13.14 9.41 -2.20
C MET A 46 -11.64 9.38 -1.87
N MET A 47 -11.11 10.47 -1.32
CA MET A 47 -9.73 10.51 -0.81
C MET A 47 -9.52 9.47 0.29
N ALA A 48 -10.45 9.39 1.26
CA ALA A 48 -10.41 8.39 2.32
C ALA A 48 -10.46 6.95 1.77
N ALA A 49 -11.30 6.69 0.76
CA ALA A 49 -11.35 5.38 0.10
C ALA A 49 -10.00 5.01 -0.54
N ARG A 50 -9.36 5.95 -1.27
CA ARG A 50 -8.03 5.72 -1.87
C ARG A 50 -6.95 5.46 -0.82
N LEU A 51 -6.97 6.19 0.30
CA LEU A 51 -6.07 5.95 1.42
C LEU A 51 -6.31 4.58 2.07
N ALA A 52 -7.57 4.17 2.23
CA ALA A 52 -7.92 2.84 2.74
C ALA A 52 -7.40 1.73 1.82
N ILE A 53 -7.52 1.88 0.50
CA ILE A 53 -6.96 0.96 -0.49
C ILE A 53 -5.45 0.86 -0.34
N SER A 54 -4.75 1.99 -0.25
CA SER A 54 -3.29 2.01 -0.05
C SER A 54 -2.89 1.34 1.27
N ALA A 55 -3.65 1.57 2.34
CA ALA A 55 -3.41 0.98 3.64
C ALA A 55 -3.51 -0.56 3.60
N LEU A 56 -4.59 -1.09 3.03
CA LEU A 56 -4.79 -2.54 2.87
C LEU A 56 -3.69 -3.17 1.99
N SER A 57 -3.33 -2.49 0.90
CA SER A 57 -2.27 -2.95 -0.01
C SER A 57 -0.91 -2.98 0.69
N SER A 58 -0.62 -2.00 1.55
CA SER A 58 0.62 -1.92 2.34
C SER A 58 0.69 -3.03 3.39
N LEU A 59 -0.42 -3.31 4.09
CA LEU A 59 -0.50 -4.44 5.02
C LEU A 59 -0.24 -5.77 4.30
N ALA A 60 -0.87 -5.99 3.13
CA ALA A 60 -0.68 -7.20 2.33
C ALA A 60 0.77 -7.34 1.85
N SER A 61 1.37 -6.25 1.36
CA SER A 61 2.78 -6.19 0.97
C SER A 61 3.71 -6.64 2.10
N GLY A 62 3.49 -6.05 3.28
CA GLY A 62 4.25 -6.36 4.48
C GLY A 62 4.13 -7.81 4.92
N TYR A 63 2.90 -8.33 4.93
CA TYR A 63 2.61 -9.73 5.26
C TYR A 63 3.38 -10.69 4.34
N VAL A 64 3.25 -10.52 3.02
CA VAL A 64 3.88 -11.39 2.03
C VAL A 64 5.41 -11.32 2.10
N ALA A 65 5.97 -10.11 2.19
CA ALA A 65 7.41 -9.93 2.31
C ALA A 65 7.97 -10.56 3.58
N ALA A 66 7.32 -10.40 4.73
CA ALA A 66 7.77 -11.00 5.97
C ALA A 66 7.60 -12.52 5.99
N TRP A 67 6.55 -13.04 5.37
CA TRP A 67 6.29 -14.47 5.28
C TRP A 67 7.38 -15.18 4.46
N ILE A 68 7.71 -14.66 3.27
CA ILE A 68 8.74 -15.24 2.39
C ILE A 68 10.15 -14.98 2.94
N GLY A 69 10.42 -13.76 3.41
CA GLY A 69 11.73 -13.38 3.94
C GLY A 69 12.07 -14.05 5.27
N ARG A 70 11.03 -14.43 6.03
CA ARG A 70 11.07 -14.86 7.44
C ARG A 70 11.63 -13.78 8.38
N ASP A 71 11.54 -12.51 7.98
CA ASP A 71 12.00 -11.36 8.77
C ASP A 71 11.14 -10.12 8.51
N ARG A 72 11.04 -9.24 9.52
CA ARG A 72 10.28 -7.99 9.43
C ARG A 72 10.97 -6.89 8.62
N TRP A 73 12.26 -7.07 8.32
CA TRP A 73 13.04 -6.07 7.62
C TRP A 73 12.70 -6.07 6.13
N SER A 74 12.46 -7.24 5.55
CA SER A 74 11.98 -7.39 4.17
C SER A 74 10.66 -6.62 3.96
N ALA A 75 9.76 -6.65 4.95
CA ALA A 75 8.51 -5.89 4.93
C ALA A 75 8.74 -4.37 4.99
N LEU A 76 9.63 -3.89 5.88
CA LEU A 76 9.97 -2.48 5.95
C LEU A 76 10.61 -1.98 4.65
N VAL A 77 11.57 -2.73 4.11
CA VAL A 77 12.27 -2.37 2.86
C VAL A 77 11.28 -2.32 1.70
N ALA A 78 10.35 -3.28 1.58
CA ALA A 78 9.31 -3.23 0.57
C ALA A 78 8.45 -1.94 0.69
N GLY A 79 8.00 -1.61 1.90
CA GLY A 79 7.22 -0.39 2.14
C GLY A 79 7.99 0.90 1.83
N VAL A 80 9.28 0.98 2.16
CA VAL A 80 10.15 2.11 1.82
C VAL A 80 10.34 2.22 0.31
N LEU A 81 10.59 1.11 -0.40
CA LEU A 81 10.74 1.13 -1.85
C LEU A 81 9.45 1.56 -2.55
N ILE A 82 8.29 1.07 -2.11
CA ILE A 82 7.00 1.53 -2.63
C ILE A 82 6.83 3.04 -2.37
N MET A 83 7.18 3.53 -1.19
CA MET A 83 7.15 4.97 -0.89
C MET A 83 8.02 5.78 -1.86
N LEU A 84 9.25 5.33 -2.11
CA LEU A 84 10.14 5.99 -3.06
C LEU A 84 9.59 5.99 -4.49
N LEU A 85 8.95 4.90 -4.92
CA LEU A 85 8.28 4.81 -6.22
C LEU A 85 7.10 5.78 -6.35
N PHE A 86 6.39 6.06 -5.26
CA PHE A 86 5.24 6.97 -5.24
C PHE A 86 5.59 8.43 -4.98
N LEU A 87 6.80 8.73 -4.53
CA LEU A 87 7.27 10.10 -4.30
C LEU A 87 7.14 10.99 -5.56
N PRO A 88 7.65 10.61 -6.75
CA PRO A 88 7.49 11.43 -7.95
C PRO A 88 6.02 11.59 -8.36
N VAL A 89 5.18 10.57 -8.15
CA VAL A 89 3.73 10.65 -8.42
C VAL A 89 3.08 11.71 -7.51
N HIS A 90 3.46 11.77 -6.24
CA HIS A 90 2.93 12.75 -5.28
C HIS A 90 3.41 14.18 -5.57
N VAL A 91 4.61 14.33 -6.12
CA VAL A 91 5.08 15.63 -6.64
C VAL A 91 4.24 16.06 -7.84
N GLN A 92 3.95 15.15 -8.78
CA GLN A 92 3.15 15.47 -9.98
C GLN A 92 1.70 15.89 -9.66
N ILE A 93 1.15 15.40 -8.56
CA ILE A 93 -0.23 15.69 -8.13
C ILE A 93 -0.28 16.63 -6.93
N TRP A 94 0.82 17.32 -6.61
CA TRP A 94 0.96 18.12 -5.39
C TRP A 94 -0.18 19.13 -5.25
N ASP A 95 -0.50 19.86 -6.31
CA ASP A 95 -1.54 20.90 -6.34
C ASP A 95 -2.97 20.34 -6.49
N ARG A 96 -3.11 19.01 -6.66
CA ARG A 96 -4.42 18.35 -6.78
C ARG A 96 -4.98 17.89 -5.45
N PHE A 97 -4.12 17.70 -4.45
CA PHE A 97 -4.51 17.16 -3.15
C PHE A 97 -3.96 18.01 -2.01
N PRO A 98 -4.69 18.08 -0.88
CA PRO A 98 -4.20 18.77 0.31
C PRO A 98 -2.96 18.07 0.89
N ILE A 99 -2.11 18.84 1.57
CA ILE A 99 -0.84 18.35 2.13
C ILE A 99 -1.01 17.12 3.04
N TRP A 100 -2.09 17.07 3.82
CA TRP A 100 -2.36 15.93 4.71
C TRP A 100 -2.52 14.62 3.93
N TYR A 101 -3.11 14.66 2.73
CA TYR A 101 -3.31 13.46 1.92
C TYR A 101 -1.96 12.85 1.50
N HIS A 102 -1.03 13.70 1.03
CA HIS A 102 0.31 13.27 0.65
C HIS A 102 1.07 12.67 1.83
N LEU A 103 1.05 13.37 2.98
CA LEU A 103 1.73 12.92 4.19
C LEU A 103 1.13 11.59 4.70
N THR A 104 -0.20 11.49 4.76
CA THR A 104 -0.87 10.26 5.18
C THR A 104 -0.54 9.10 4.24
N PHE A 105 -0.63 9.29 2.92
CA PHE A 105 -0.29 8.25 1.97
C PHE A 105 1.17 7.80 2.14
N LEU A 106 2.13 8.72 2.00
CA LEU A 106 3.55 8.38 1.99
C LEU A 106 4.04 7.80 3.32
N ALA A 107 3.64 8.37 4.45
CA ALA A 107 4.04 7.85 5.76
C ALA A 107 3.41 6.49 6.07
N SER A 108 2.19 6.24 5.57
CA SER A 108 1.51 4.97 5.81
C SER A 108 2.17 3.78 5.12
N LEU A 109 2.86 3.98 3.98
CA LEU A 109 3.47 2.89 3.21
C LEU A 109 4.50 2.08 4.03
N PRO A 110 5.59 2.68 4.57
CA PRO A 110 6.54 1.93 5.39
C PRO A 110 5.95 1.51 6.74
N LEU A 111 5.09 2.34 7.35
CA LEU A 111 4.49 2.06 8.65
C LEU A 111 3.57 0.83 8.60
N LEU A 112 2.61 0.82 7.68
CA LEU A 112 1.66 -0.27 7.51
C LEU A 112 2.32 -1.49 6.87
N GLY A 113 3.29 -1.31 5.96
CA GLY A 113 4.13 -2.41 5.48
C GLY A 113 4.84 -3.13 6.64
N TRP A 114 5.46 -2.39 7.55
CA TRP A 114 6.10 -2.99 8.72
C TRP A 114 5.10 -3.65 9.68
N LEU A 115 3.93 -3.05 9.91
CA LEU A 115 2.87 -3.64 10.73
C LEU A 115 2.33 -4.95 10.12
N GLY A 116 2.08 -4.97 8.81
CA GLY A 116 1.69 -6.18 8.08
C GLY A 116 2.72 -7.30 8.24
N GLY A 117 4.01 -6.95 8.26
CA GLY A 117 5.11 -7.89 8.46
C GLY A 117 5.17 -8.55 9.85
N ARG A 118 4.36 -8.11 10.83
CA ARG A 118 4.26 -8.74 12.15
C ARG A 118 3.23 -9.87 12.21
N LEU A 119 2.26 -9.87 11.29
CA LEU A 119 1.13 -10.80 11.28
C LEU A 119 1.54 -12.29 11.10
N PRO A 120 2.51 -12.66 10.24
CA PRO A 120 2.85 -14.07 10.05
C PRO A 120 3.28 -14.80 11.34
N ARG A 121 3.93 -14.08 12.26
CA ARG A 121 4.37 -14.64 13.55
C ARG A 121 3.20 -14.79 14.52
N ALA A 122 2.28 -13.82 14.54
CA ALA A 122 1.10 -13.88 15.39
C ALA A 122 0.18 -15.05 15.01
N VAL A 123 -0.04 -15.28 13.70
CA VAL A 123 -0.82 -16.42 13.20
C VAL A 123 -0.18 -17.76 13.59
N THR A 124 1.15 -17.87 13.50
CA THR A 124 1.86 -19.10 13.87
C THR A 124 1.80 -19.36 15.39
N ALA A 125 1.81 -18.31 16.21
CA ALA A 125 1.71 -18.43 17.67
C ALA A 125 0.30 -18.81 18.13
N ALA A 126 -0.74 -18.30 17.48
CA ALA A 126 -2.14 -18.62 17.79
C ALA A 126 -2.56 -20.04 17.38
N ALA A 127 -1.80 -20.68 16.49
CA ALA A 127 -2.07 -22.04 16.01
C ALA A 127 -1.38 -23.15 16.84
N ARG A 128 -0.76 -22.79 17.97
CA ARG A 128 -0.11 -23.71 18.93
C ARG A 128 -0.86 -23.70 20.24
#